data_AF-A0A6A6AB83-F1
#
_entry.id   AF-A0A6A6AB83-F1
#
_cell.length_a   1.000
_cell.length_b   1.000
_cell.length_c   1.000
_cell.angle_alpha   90.00
_cell.angle_beta   90.00
_cell.angle_gamma   90.00
#
_symmetry.space_group_name_H-M   'P 1'
#
loop_
_entity.id
_entity.type
_entity.pdbx_description
1 polymer ?
#
loop_
_entity_poly.entity_id
_entity_poly.type
_entity_poly.pdbx_seq_one_letter_code
_entity_poly.pdbx_strand_id
1 'polypeptide(L)'
;MDYDDTSSLSSDSSDSSDSESDSDSDSDSYPDTQATFLARIRSINARAESSATKGKKTPEEVAHDRALAIEQAQNERIAMNSDIKDNISKRAVKQELKQRRRELRKQYRLKRREMRDTHKGKGKGKAKKTSEWKEEKKAYRDAMKEIRKEKKNARREWKKGKGSKRIARKEEVHVDAGQQELMDMMVWVVIEDMGL
;
A
#
# COMPACT_ATOMS: atom_id res chain seq x y z
N MET A 1 -24.30 -47.11 -38.51
CA MET A 1 -24.72 -47.61 -37.19
C MET A 1 -24.02 -46.75 -36.18
N ASP A 2 -24.74 -45.73 -35.73
CA ASP A 2 -24.34 -44.76 -34.72
C ASP A 2 -24.27 -45.42 -33.34
N TYR A 3 -23.24 -45.07 -32.57
CA TYR A 3 -23.30 -45.10 -31.11
C TYR A 3 -22.56 -43.88 -30.57
N ASP A 4 -23.33 -42.80 -30.42
CA ASP A 4 -23.14 -41.80 -29.37
C ASP A 4 -23.19 -42.51 -28.01
N ASP A 5 -22.09 -42.50 -27.27
CA ASP A 5 -22.15 -42.60 -25.80
C ASP A 5 -21.41 -41.40 -25.21
N THR A 6 -22.23 -40.39 -24.93
CA THR A 6 -21.93 -39.20 -24.16
C THR A 6 -21.67 -39.60 -22.70
N SER A 7 -20.50 -40.16 -22.42
CA SER A 7 -20.05 -40.40 -21.05
C SER A 7 -18.86 -39.52 -20.71
N SER A 8 -19.03 -38.20 -20.89
CA SER A 8 -18.23 -37.17 -20.23
C SER A 8 -18.55 -37.16 -18.73
N LEU A 9 -18.16 -38.22 -18.03
CA LEU A 9 -18.28 -38.34 -16.59
C LEU A 9 -17.13 -37.56 -15.93
N SER A 10 -17.43 -36.29 -15.66
CA SER A 10 -17.14 -35.56 -14.43
C SER A 10 -16.24 -36.30 -13.43
N SER A 11 -14.93 -36.23 -13.64
CA SER A 11 -13.99 -36.30 -12.52
C SER A 11 -13.88 -34.90 -11.93
N ASP A 12 -14.80 -34.60 -11.02
CA ASP A 12 -14.73 -33.49 -10.06
C ASP A 12 -13.49 -33.70 -9.15
N SER A 13 -12.30 -33.49 -9.71
CA SER A 13 -11.18 -32.99 -8.93
C SER A 13 -11.49 -31.53 -8.68
N SER A 14 -12.19 -31.24 -7.59
CA SER A 14 -12.18 -29.91 -6.99
C SER A 14 -10.79 -29.66 -6.39
N ASP A 15 -9.77 -29.65 -7.24
CA ASP A 15 -8.53 -28.94 -6.98
C ASP A 15 -8.90 -27.47 -7.11
N SER A 16 -9.31 -26.88 -5.98
CA SER A 16 -9.46 -25.43 -5.87
C SER A 16 -8.08 -24.82 -6.09
N SER A 17 -7.74 -24.65 -7.37
CA SER A 17 -6.65 -23.83 -7.85
C SER A 17 -7.02 -22.38 -7.53
N ASP A 18 -6.83 -22.01 -6.27
CA ASP A 18 -6.69 -20.63 -5.82
C ASP A 18 -5.37 -20.10 -6.41
N SER A 19 -5.33 -19.94 -7.74
CA SER A 19 -4.23 -19.35 -8.49
C SER A 19 -4.31 -17.84 -8.30
N GLU A 20 -3.85 -17.40 -7.14
CA GLU A 20 -3.76 -15.99 -6.79
C GLU A 20 -2.49 -15.44 -7.43
N SER A 21 -2.61 -15.01 -8.68
CA SER A 21 -1.56 -14.28 -9.40
C SER A 21 -1.31 -12.93 -8.72
N ASP A 22 -0.49 -12.93 -7.67
CA ASP A 22 0.05 -11.73 -7.05
C ASP A 22 1.23 -11.27 -7.91
N SER A 23 1.01 -10.26 -8.77
CA SER A 23 2.11 -9.58 -9.47
C SER A 23 3.02 -8.95 -8.42
N ASP A 24 4.17 -9.58 -8.16
CA ASP A 24 5.19 -9.16 -7.19
C ASP A 24 6.19 -8.20 -7.88
N SER A 25 5.68 -7.24 -8.67
CA SER A 25 6.49 -6.18 -9.29
C SER A 25 6.70 -5.00 -8.33
N ASP A 26 7.24 -5.27 -7.14
CA ASP A 26 7.76 -4.24 -6.25
C ASP A 26 9.29 -4.36 -6.25
N SER A 27 9.95 -3.50 -7.03
CA SER A 27 11.40 -3.36 -7.03
C SER A 27 11.86 -2.91 -5.65
N ASP A 28 12.76 -3.68 -5.02
CA ASP A 28 13.33 -3.42 -3.70
C ASP A 28 14.31 -2.24 -3.66
N SER A 29 14.47 -1.54 -4.77
CA SER A 29 15.29 -0.33 -4.85
C SER A 29 14.44 0.89 -4.46
N TYR A 30 14.38 1.15 -3.16
CA TYR A 30 13.91 2.46 -2.69
C TYR A 30 14.98 3.51 -3.00
N PRO A 31 14.59 4.72 -3.44
CA PRO A 31 15.54 5.79 -3.68
C PRO A 31 16.18 6.23 -2.35
N ASP A 32 17.45 6.62 -2.40
CA ASP A 32 18.13 7.23 -1.26
C ASP A 32 17.59 8.66 -1.03
N THR A 33 16.63 8.75 -0.11
CA THR A 33 15.96 10.02 0.23
C THR A 33 16.91 11.06 0.81
N GLN A 34 18.03 10.63 1.41
CA GLN A 34 19.04 11.53 1.94
C GLN A 34 19.87 12.13 0.81
N ALA A 35 20.31 11.30 -0.14
CA ALA A 35 21.04 11.79 -1.32
C ALA A 35 20.19 12.77 -2.13
N THR A 36 18.91 12.46 -2.36
CA THR A 36 18.00 13.37 -3.08
C THR A 36 17.79 14.69 -2.35
N PHE A 37 17.67 14.66 -1.02
CA PHE A 37 17.55 15.87 -0.22
C PHE A 37 18.82 16.72 -0.29
N LEU A 38 19.99 16.13 -0.13
CA LEU A 38 21.27 16.85 -0.22
C LEU A 38 21.47 17.48 -1.61
N ALA A 39 21.09 16.77 -2.69
CA ALA A 39 21.11 17.33 -4.04
C ALA A 39 20.17 18.53 -4.19
N ARG A 40 18.96 18.45 -3.61
CA ARG A 40 17.99 19.55 -3.57
C ARG A 40 18.55 20.77 -2.85
N ILE A 41 19.16 20.59 -1.69
CA ILE A 41 19.79 21.66 -0.90
C ILE A 41 20.91 22.35 -1.69
N ARG A 42 21.76 21.57 -2.37
CA ARG A 42 22.81 22.14 -3.25
C ARG A 42 22.21 23.01 -4.36
N SER A 43 21.14 22.54 -5.01
CA SER A 43 20.43 23.31 -6.04
C SER A 43 19.80 24.59 -5.48
N ILE A 44 19.23 24.55 -4.27
CA ILE A 44 18.64 25.73 -3.62
C ILE A 44 19.72 26.77 -3.31
N ASN A 45 20.86 26.34 -2.76
CA ASN A 45 21.98 27.23 -2.45
C ASN A 45 22.53 27.88 -3.73
N ALA A 46 22.75 27.10 -4.79
CA ALA A 46 23.21 27.63 -6.09
C ALA A 46 22.21 28.64 -6.68
N ARG A 47 20.90 28.40 -6.53
CA ARG A 47 19.87 29.36 -6.96
C ARG A 47 19.93 30.65 -6.16
N ALA A 48 20.07 30.57 -4.83
CA ALA A 48 20.19 31.73 -3.96
C ALA A 48 21.43 32.58 -4.29
N GLU A 49 22.58 31.94 -4.50
CA GLU A 49 23.82 32.62 -4.93
C GLU A 49 23.65 33.31 -6.30
N SER A 50 22.97 32.65 -7.25
CA SER A 50 22.67 33.24 -8.56
C SER A 50 21.73 34.44 -8.47
N SER A 51 20.82 34.46 -7.49
CA SER A 51 19.90 35.58 -7.26
C SER A 51 20.60 36.75 -6.57
N ALA A 52 21.49 36.47 -5.61
CA ALA A 52 22.30 37.48 -4.95
C ALA A 52 23.24 38.20 -5.94
N THR A 53 23.92 37.45 -6.81
CA THR A 53 24.83 38.02 -7.82
C THR A 53 24.13 38.84 -8.90
N LYS A 54 22.87 38.51 -9.25
CA LYS A 54 22.08 39.26 -10.22
C LYS A 54 21.51 40.57 -9.68
N GLY A 55 21.52 40.77 -8.36
CA GLY A 55 21.10 42.03 -7.69
C GLY A 55 19.62 42.40 -7.84
N LYS A 56 18.78 41.52 -8.42
CA LYS A 56 17.35 41.81 -8.68
C LYS A 56 16.45 41.71 -7.44
N LYS A 57 16.95 41.08 -6.37
CA LYS A 57 16.24 40.84 -5.11
C LYS A 57 17.08 41.37 -3.98
N THR A 58 16.43 41.83 -2.91
CA THR A 58 17.13 42.21 -1.69
C THR A 58 17.77 40.97 -1.04
N PRO A 59 18.88 41.11 -0.29
CA PRO A 59 19.51 39.97 0.38
C PRO A 59 18.55 39.28 1.38
N GLU A 60 17.64 40.04 1.99
CA GLU A 60 16.61 39.54 2.89
C GLU A 60 15.59 38.66 2.15
N GLU A 61 15.10 39.10 0.98
CA GLU A 61 14.23 38.28 0.13
C GLU A 61 14.90 36.99 -0.34
N VAL A 62 16.18 37.05 -0.71
CA VAL A 62 16.94 35.85 -1.11
C VAL A 62 17.09 34.87 0.06
N ALA A 63 17.34 35.37 1.27
CA ALA A 63 17.43 34.56 2.47
C ALA A 63 16.09 33.92 2.83
N HIS A 64 15.00 34.68 2.73
CA HIS A 64 13.64 34.21 2.96
C HIS A 64 13.22 33.12 1.96
N ASP A 65 13.41 33.36 0.66
CA ASP A 65 13.13 32.38 -0.39
C ASP A 65 13.93 31.09 -0.22
N ARG A 66 15.20 31.21 0.19
CA ARG A 66 16.06 30.08 0.50
C ARG A 66 15.53 29.29 1.69
N ALA A 67 15.11 29.96 2.76
CA ALA A 67 14.56 29.31 3.94
C ALA A 67 13.28 28.51 3.61
N LEU A 68 12.34 29.12 2.89
CA LEU A 68 11.12 28.46 2.42
C LEU A 68 11.42 27.24 1.54
N ALA A 69 12.36 27.36 0.60
CA ALA A 69 12.74 26.24 -0.26
C ALA A 69 13.39 25.09 0.52
N ILE A 70 14.17 25.38 1.56
CA ILE A 70 14.77 24.36 2.45
C ILE A 70 13.68 23.66 3.25
N GLU A 71 12.72 24.41 3.80
CA GLU A 71 11.58 23.85 4.53
C GLU A 71 10.75 22.92 3.63
N GLN A 72 10.44 23.34 2.41
CA GLN A 72 9.77 22.50 1.42
C GLN A 72 10.55 21.21 1.13
N ALA A 73 11.87 21.30 0.94
CA ALA A 73 12.72 20.14 0.72
C ALA A 73 12.75 19.18 1.93
N GLN A 74 12.67 19.71 3.16
CA GLN A 74 12.56 18.89 4.36
C GLN A 74 11.21 18.16 4.43
N ASN A 75 10.12 18.86 4.12
CA ASN A 75 8.78 18.27 4.07
C ASN A 75 8.67 17.17 2.99
N GLU A 76 9.23 17.41 1.80
CA GLU A 76 9.35 16.40 0.73
C GLU A 76 10.08 15.14 1.22
N ARG A 77 11.22 15.31 1.91
CA ARG A 77 12.00 14.19 2.47
C ARG A 77 11.22 13.41 3.52
N ILE A 78 10.54 14.10 4.44
CA ILE A 78 9.73 13.45 5.48
C ILE A 78 8.59 12.65 4.84
N ALA A 79 7.91 13.23 3.84
CA ALA A 79 6.85 12.56 3.10
C ALA A 79 7.35 11.29 2.39
N MET A 80 8.46 11.38 1.65
CA MET A 80 9.07 10.21 1.00
C MET A 80 9.44 9.12 2.00
N ASN A 81 10.06 9.47 3.13
CA ASN A 81 10.41 8.50 4.18
C ASN A 81 9.17 7.85 4.79
N SER A 82 8.08 8.60 4.95
CA SER A 82 6.82 8.07 5.46
C SER A 82 6.21 7.04 4.48
N ASP A 83 6.27 7.32 3.18
CA ASP A 83 5.74 6.42 2.14
C ASP A 83 6.60 5.14 2.02
N ILE A 84 7.92 5.25 2.17
CA ILE A 84 8.83 4.08 2.22
C ILE A 84 8.46 3.18 3.41
N LYS A 85 8.31 3.75 4.61
CA LYS A 85 7.91 3.00 5.81
C LYS A 85 6.54 2.34 5.65
N ASP A 86 5.57 3.06 5.07
CA ASP A 86 4.25 2.54 4.75
C ASP A 86 4.32 1.35 3.77
N ASN A 87 5.21 1.38 2.79
CA ASN A 87 5.36 0.29 1.83
C ASN A 87 6.06 -0.92 2.45
N ILE A 88 7.12 -0.71 3.25
CA ILE A 88 7.82 -1.77 3.98
C ILE A 88 6.85 -2.51 4.92
N SER A 89 6.07 -1.77 5.71
CA SER A 89 5.09 -2.35 6.64
C SER A 89 4.00 -3.15 5.91
N LYS A 90 3.43 -2.62 4.82
CA LYS A 90 2.46 -3.35 3.98
C LYS A 90 3.05 -4.66 3.46
N ARG A 91 4.30 -4.62 2.99
CA ARG A 91 5.00 -5.80 2.48
C ARG A 91 5.22 -6.84 3.58
N ALA A 92 5.65 -6.42 4.77
CA ALA A 92 5.84 -7.29 5.91
C ALA A 92 4.53 -8.03 6.26
N VAL A 93 3.42 -7.31 6.37
CA VAL A 93 2.10 -7.91 6.63
C VAL A 93 1.67 -8.86 5.51
N LYS A 94 1.89 -8.49 4.23
CA LYS A 94 1.57 -9.38 3.09
C LYS A 94 2.39 -10.68 3.16
N GLN A 95 3.68 -10.58 3.47
CA GLN A 95 4.58 -11.73 3.60
C GLN A 95 4.18 -12.63 4.76
N GLU A 96 3.86 -12.05 5.93
CA GLU A 96 3.40 -12.80 7.09
C GLU A 96 2.12 -13.59 6.80
N LEU A 97 1.10 -12.96 6.21
CA LEU A 97 -0.14 -13.65 5.81
C LEU A 97 0.13 -14.76 4.79
N LYS A 98 1.07 -14.54 3.85
CA LYS A 98 1.47 -15.53 2.84
C LYS A 98 2.18 -16.73 3.50
N GLN A 99 3.07 -16.48 4.45
CA GLN A 99 3.76 -17.51 5.22
C GLN A 99 2.77 -18.30 6.08
N ARG A 100 1.89 -17.63 6.83
CA ARG A 100 0.84 -18.27 7.65
C ARG A 100 -0.06 -19.17 6.81
N ARG A 101 -0.45 -18.72 5.61
CA ARG A 101 -1.23 -19.54 4.65
C ARG A 101 -0.46 -20.78 4.19
N ARG A 102 0.83 -20.64 3.89
CA ARG A 102 1.69 -21.76 3.44
C ARG A 102 1.88 -22.78 4.55
N GLU A 103 2.13 -22.32 5.77
CA GLU A 103 2.32 -23.19 6.94
C GLU A 103 1.03 -23.94 7.28
N LEU A 104 -0.12 -23.26 7.27
CA LEU A 104 -1.42 -23.91 7.49
C LEU A 104 -1.71 -25.01 6.44
N ARG A 105 -1.37 -24.76 5.16
CA ARG A 105 -1.47 -25.77 4.10
C ARG A 105 -0.53 -26.95 4.34
N LYS A 106 0.69 -26.70 4.82
CA LYS A 106 1.69 -27.73 5.13
C LYS A 106 1.21 -28.62 6.28
N GLN A 107 0.78 -28.02 7.39
CA GLN A 107 0.23 -28.71 8.56
C GLN A 107 -0.98 -29.58 8.17
N TYR A 108 -1.93 -29.03 7.40
CA TYR A 108 -3.09 -29.79 6.93
C TYR A 108 -2.70 -30.98 6.04
N ARG A 109 -1.69 -30.82 5.16
CA ARG A 109 -1.19 -31.92 4.32
C ARG A 109 -0.52 -33.02 5.13
N LEU A 110 0.26 -32.65 6.16
CA LEU A 110 0.91 -33.61 7.07
C LEU A 110 -0.12 -34.39 7.86
N LYS A 111 -1.05 -33.69 8.53
CA LYS A 111 -2.11 -34.32 9.32
C LYS A 111 -3.03 -35.19 8.48
N ARG A 112 -3.32 -34.79 7.23
CA ARG A 112 -4.02 -35.64 6.26
C ARG A 112 -3.26 -36.92 5.92
N ARG A 113 -1.93 -36.85 5.79
CA ARG A 113 -1.11 -38.02 5.51
C ARG A 113 -1.08 -38.96 6.71
N GLU A 114 -0.89 -38.44 7.92
CA GLU A 114 -0.94 -39.20 9.18
C GLU A 114 -2.26 -39.96 9.33
N MET A 115 -3.40 -39.28 9.17
CA MET A 115 -4.73 -39.90 9.23
C MET A 115 -4.98 -40.93 8.12
N ARG A 116 -4.25 -40.88 7.00
CA ARG A 116 -4.33 -41.89 5.94
C ARG A 116 -3.47 -43.12 6.28
N ASP A 117 -2.31 -42.89 6.89
CA ASP A 117 -1.36 -43.95 7.24
C ASP A 117 -1.87 -44.79 8.42
N THR A 118 -2.62 -44.22 9.36
CA THR A 118 -3.28 -44.96 10.47
C THR A 118 -4.37 -45.94 10.01
N HIS A 119 -4.89 -45.78 8.79
CA HIS A 119 -5.94 -46.64 8.22
C HIS A 119 -5.44 -47.63 7.15
N LYS A 120 -4.11 -47.80 6.99
CA LYS A 120 -3.49 -48.65 5.95
C LYS A 120 -3.83 -50.15 6.01
N GLY A 121 -4.52 -50.63 7.03
CA GLY A 121 -4.87 -52.06 7.20
C GLY A 121 -6.24 -52.50 6.68
N LYS A 122 -7.16 -51.60 6.30
CA LYS A 122 -8.49 -51.96 5.75
C LYS A 122 -8.54 -51.62 4.27
N GLY A 123 -8.73 -52.63 3.43
CA GLY A 123 -8.55 -52.61 1.97
C GLY A 123 -9.31 -51.51 1.20
N LYS A 124 -9.08 -51.46 -0.12
CA LYS A 124 -9.67 -50.53 -1.11
C LYS A 124 -11.21 -50.56 -1.11
N GLY A 125 -11.86 -50.03 -0.08
CA GLY A 125 -13.30 -50.04 0.05
C GLY A 125 -13.74 -48.97 1.04
N LYS A 126 -14.31 -47.88 0.52
CA LYS A 126 -15.06 -46.83 1.22
C LYS A 126 -14.74 -46.71 2.72
N ALA A 127 -13.51 -46.30 3.07
CA ALA A 127 -13.22 -45.87 4.42
C ALA A 127 -14.17 -44.71 4.75
N LYS A 128 -15.14 -44.95 5.65
CA LYS A 128 -16.04 -43.91 6.11
C LYS A 128 -15.17 -42.78 6.66
N LYS A 129 -15.34 -41.57 6.15
CA LYS A 129 -14.67 -40.37 6.69
C LYS A 129 -14.99 -40.31 8.18
N THR A 130 -13.98 -40.52 9.02
CA THR A 130 -14.10 -40.41 10.48
C THR A 130 -14.63 -39.02 10.85
N SER A 131 -15.34 -38.87 11.98
CA SER A 131 -15.81 -37.54 12.40
C SER A 131 -14.62 -36.60 12.59
N GLU A 132 -13.52 -37.12 13.13
CA GLU A 132 -12.22 -36.46 13.26
C GLU A 132 -11.71 -35.87 11.93
N TRP A 133 -11.81 -36.62 10.83
CA TRP A 133 -11.43 -36.11 9.51
C TRP A 133 -12.31 -34.95 9.05
N LYS A 134 -13.61 -34.99 9.35
CA LYS A 134 -14.55 -33.91 9.01
C LYS A 134 -14.29 -32.66 9.85
N GLU A 135 -13.99 -32.84 11.14
CA GLU A 135 -13.65 -31.77 12.08
C GLU A 135 -12.35 -31.09 11.68
N GLU A 136 -11.30 -31.86 11.35
CA GLU A 136 -10.01 -31.30 10.92
C GLU A 136 -10.14 -30.54 9.59
N LYS A 137 -10.90 -31.09 8.63
CA LYS A 137 -11.19 -30.40 7.37
C LYS A 137 -11.99 -29.10 7.61
N LYS A 138 -12.89 -29.09 8.59
CA LYS A 138 -13.67 -27.90 8.98
C LYS A 138 -12.75 -26.85 9.61
N ALA A 139 -11.93 -27.24 10.58
CA ALA A 139 -10.95 -26.37 11.22
C ALA A 139 -9.98 -25.72 10.20
N TYR A 140 -9.43 -26.51 9.27
CA TYR A 140 -8.60 -25.99 8.18
C TYR A 140 -9.34 -24.98 7.29
N ARG A 141 -10.61 -25.28 6.93
CA ARG A 141 -11.42 -24.36 6.12
C ARG A 141 -11.71 -23.06 6.86
N ASP A 142 -12.00 -23.13 8.15
CA ASP A 142 -12.31 -21.95 8.96
C ASP A 142 -11.06 -21.09 9.20
N ALA A 143 -9.90 -21.69 9.49
CA ALA A 143 -8.61 -20.99 9.55
C ALA A 143 -8.23 -20.35 8.20
N MET A 144 -8.49 -21.01 7.07
CA MET A 144 -8.30 -20.41 5.75
C MET A 144 -9.26 -19.23 5.48
N LYS A 145 -10.50 -19.29 5.96
CA LYS A 145 -11.44 -18.15 5.87
C LYS A 145 -10.96 -16.98 6.72
N GLU A 146 -10.39 -17.23 7.89
CA GLU A 146 -9.82 -16.19 8.75
C GLU A 146 -8.66 -15.47 8.05
N ILE A 147 -7.70 -16.19 7.49
CA ILE A 147 -6.60 -15.59 6.71
C ILE A 147 -7.14 -14.76 5.54
N ARG A 148 -8.21 -15.19 4.86
CA ARG A 148 -8.86 -14.40 3.81
C ARG A 148 -9.53 -13.13 4.36
N LYS A 149 -10.18 -13.21 5.52
CA LYS A 149 -10.79 -12.04 6.20
C LYS A 149 -9.70 -11.05 6.63
N GLU A 150 -8.62 -11.53 7.24
CA GLU A 150 -7.44 -10.74 7.61
C GLU A 150 -6.85 -10.04 6.39
N LYS A 151 -6.60 -10.77 5.28
CA LYS A 151 -6.13 -10.17 4.00
C LYS A 151 -7.07 -9.08 3.50
N LYS A 152 -8.39 -9.31 3.54
CA LYS A 152 -9.40 -8.34 3.11
C LYS A 152 -9.44 -7.11 4.03
N ASN A 153 -9.29 -7.30 5.34
CA ASN A 153 -9.26 -6.22 6.33
C ASN A 153 -7.99 -5.38 6.19
N ALA A 154 -6.82 -6.00 6.11
CA ALA A 154 -5.55 -5.31 5.85
C ALA A 154 -5.63 -4.47 4.56
N ARG A 155 -6.20 -5.03 3.48
CA ARG A 155 -6.42 -4.28 2.23
C ARG A 155 -7.38 -3.09 2.40
N ARG A 156 -8.41 -3.21 3.24
CA ARG A 156 -9.34 -2.11 3.55
C ARG A 156 -8.65 -1.01 4.36
N GLU A 157 -7.85 -1.37 5.36
CA GLU A 157 -7.08 -0.43 6.17
C GLU A 157 -6.11 0.38 5.30
N TRP A 158 -5.37 -0.28 4.40
CA TRP A 158 -4.48 0.41 3.46
C TRP A 158 -5.22 1.33 2.48
N LYS A 159 -6.42 0.95 2.06
CA LYS A 159 -7.28 1.82 1.22
C LYS A 159 -7.82 3.02 1.99
N LYS A 160 -8.26 2.83 3.24
CA LYS A 160 -8.76 3.92 4.10
C LYS A 160 -7.66 4.94 4.40
N GLY A 161 -6.45 4.48 4.71
CA GLY A 161 -5.29 5.37 4.93
C GLY A 161 -4.87 6.17 3.69
N LYS A 162 -5.07 5.65 2.47
CA LYS A 162 -4.86 6.41 1.22
C LYS A 162 -6.00 7.38 0.91
N GLY A 163 -7.24 7.03 1.26
CA GLY A 163 -8.42 7.87 1.08
C GLY A 163 -8.41 9.11 1.97
N SER A 164 -8.04 8.96 3.24
CA SER A 164 -7.91 10.09 4.17
C SER A 164 -6.80 11.05 3.76
N LYS A 165 -5.63 10.55 3.34
CA LYS A 165 -4.52 11.37 2.81
C LYS A 165 -4.94 12.20 1.58
N ARG A 166 -5.82 11.67 0.72
CA ARG A 166 -6.34 12.40 -0.45
C ARG A 166 -7.35 13.48 -0.08
N ILE A 167 -8.20 13.22 0.92
CA ILE A 167 -9.19 14.19 1.40
C ILE A 167 -8.49 15.34 2.13
N ALA A 168 -7.53 15.02 3.02
CA ALA A 168 -6.73 16.03 3.73
C ALA A 168 -5.99 16.97 2.77
N ARG A 169 -5.32 16.42 1.72
CA ARG A 169 -4.68 17.26 0.69
C ARG A 169 -5.66 18.13 -0.09
N LYS A 170 -6.92 17.69 -0.24
CA LYS A 170 -7.94 18.46 -0.97
C LYS A 170 -8.51 19.59 -0.10
N GLU A 171 -8.61 19.38 1.22
CA GLU A 171 -8.95 20.44 2.17
C GLU A 171 -7.83 21.46 2.32
N GLU A 172 -6.57 21.03 2.38
CA GLU A 172 -5.40 21.93 2.51
C GLU A 172 -5.26 22.88 1.32
N VAL A 173 -5.47 22.39 0.09
CA VAL A 173 -5.50 23.23 -1.14
C VAL A 173 -6.69 24.19 -1.16
N HIS A 174 -7.79 23.87 -0.48
CA HIS A 174 -8.98 24.74 -0.47
C HIS A 174 -8.86 25.88 0.54
N VAL A 175 -8.10 25.70 1.63
CA VAL A 175 -7.84 26.73 2.64
C VAL A 175 -6.87 27.80 2.13
N ASP A 176 -5.86 27.41 1.35
CA ASP A 176 -4.85 28.33 0.81
C ASP A 176 -5.42 29.28 -0.26
N ALA A 177 -6.39 28.82 -1.06
CA ALA A 177 -7.07 29.64 -2.07
C ALA A 177 -7.99 30.72 -1.46
N GLY A 178 -8.55 30.48 -0.28
CA GLY A 178 -9.46 31.42 0.40
C GLY A 178 -8.75 32.59 1.09
N GLN A 179 -7.48 32.45 1.45
CA GLN A 179 -6.69 33.55 2.03
C GLN A 179 -6.18 34.53 0.98
N GLN A 180 -5.93 34.06 -0.25
CA GLN A 180 -5.47 34.90 -1.37
C GLN A 180 -6.56 35.87 -1.86
N GLU A 181 -7.82 35.44 -1.94
CA GLU A 181 -8.95 36.33 -2.33
C GLU A 181 -9.21 37.44 -1.30
N LEU A 182 -9.01 37.16 -0.01
CA LEU A 182 -9.22 38.14 1.07
C LEU A 182 -8.13 39.24 1.09
N MET A 183 -6.89 38.90 0.70
CA MET A 183 -5.81 39.87 0.55
C MET A 183 -5.98 40.71 -0.72
N ASP A 184 -6.44 40.14 -1.83
CA ASP A 184 -6.68 40.88 -3.10
C ASP A 184 -7.86 41.87 -2.99
N MET A 185 -8.86 41.57 -2.16
CA MET A 185 -9.97 42.49 -1.88
C MET A 185 -9.60 43.69 -0.97
N MET A 186 -8.52 43.60 -0.18
CA MET A 186 -8.14 44.67 0.76
C MET A 186 -7.22 45.75 0.14
N VAL A 187 -6.69 45.55 -1.07
CA VAL A 187 -5.68 46.45 -1.67
C VAL A 187 -6.28 47.62 -2.48
N TRP A 188 -7.60 47.73 -2.63
CA TRP A 188 -8.26 48.76 -3.45
C TRP A 188 -8.86 49.96 -2.70
N VAL A 189 -8.37 50.30 -1.51
CA VAL A 189 -8.77 51.52 -0.81
C VAL A 189 -7.57 52.45 -0.62
N VAL A 190 -7.20 53.16 -1.69
CA VAL A 190 -6.29 54.34 -1.61
C VAL A 190 -6.95 55.51 -2.34
N ILE A 191 -7.71 56.27 -1.54
CA ILE A 191 -7.77 57.74 -1.45
C ILE A 191 -7.48 58.52 -2.75
N GLU A 192 -8.54 58.94 -3.43
CA GLU A 192 -8.55 60.17 -4.23
C GLU A 192 -9.54 61.14 -3.56
N ASP A 193 -9.03 62.03 -2.72
CA ASP A 193 -9.62 63.37 -2.53
C ASP A 193 -8.59 64.31 -1.91
N MET A 194 -7.67 64.79 -2.75
CA MET A 194 -6.82 65.94 -2.50
C MET A 194 -6.72 66.76 -3.80
N GLY A 195 -7.61 67.74 -3.97
CA GLY A 195 -7.32 68.93 -4.76
C GLY A 195 -8.43 69.46 -5.68
N LEU A 196 -9.28 70.35 -5.15
CA LEU A 196 -9.36 71.78 -5.53
C LEU A 196 -10.40 72.52 -4.70
#